data_AF-A0A372RDZ7-F1
#
_entry.id   AF-A0A372RDZ7-F1
#
_cell.length_a   1.000
_cell.length_b   1.000
_cell.length_c   1.000
_cell.angle_alpha   90.00
_cell.angle_beta   90.00
_cell.angle_gamma   90.00
#
_symmetry.space_group_name_H-M   'P 1'
#
loop_
_entity.id
_entity.type
_entity.pdbx_description
1 polymer ?
#
loop_
_entity_poly.entity_id
_entity_poly.type
_entity_poly.pdbx_seq_one_letter_code
_entity_poly.pdbx_strand_id
1 'polypeptide(L)'
;MSQEYHPYMPSSNSLRSRIKRVRRSEMPPQPQTLEEINIPDFLQFTFNGVRFLVRDFVVGEYRILLFTTQANIQHLSQAPFWMMDGTFKTVPVIFMQLYTIHAPVGGDNSRVLPLVYSLVTSKSVEIYRCLFEELLDFAIENSIDLQPSVILTDFEQASIIASRLVFLTFAIKDVSFT
;
A
#
# COMPACT_ATOMS: atom_id res chain seq x y z
N MET A 1 6.51 -12.84 -48.03
CA MET A 1 6.39 -14.08 -47.23
C MET A 1 5.62 -13.73 -45.97
N SER A 2 4.57 -14.51 -45.74
CA SER A 2 3.44 -14.29 -44.84
C SER A 2 3.82 -14.26 -43.36
N GLN A 3 3.37 -13.22 -42.64
CA GLN A 3 3.24 -13.26 -41.19
C GLN A 3 2.01 -14.12 -40.85
N GLU A 4 2.23 -15.35 -40.40
CA GLU A 4 1.19 -16.20 -39.84
C GLU A 4 0.71 -15.61 -38.51
N TYR A 5 -0.50 -15.06 -38.53
CA TYR A 5 -1.26 -14.73 -37.34
C TYR A 5 -1.69 -16.04 -36.67
N HIS A 6 -1.20 -16.34 -35.47
CA HIS A 6 -1.70 -17.44 -34.63
C HIS A 6 -3.15 -17.11 -34.18
N PRO A 7 -4.21 -17.73 -34.75
CA PRO A 7 -5.60 -17.35 -34.46
C PRO A 7 -6.12 -17.88 -33.12
N TYR A 8 -5.31 -18.70 -32.43
CA TYR A 8 -5.71 -19.47 -31.25
C TYR A 8 -5.21 -18.90 -29.93
N MET A 9 -4.43 -17.82 -29.94
CA MET A 9 -3.98 -17.21 -28.70
C MET A 9 -5.08 -16.28 -28.17
N PRO A 10 -5.67 -16.56 -26.99
CA PRO A 10 -6.66 -15.67 -26.40
C PRO A 10 -6.07 -14.27 -26.23
N SER A 11 -6.89 -13.23 -26.44
CA SER A 11 -6.44 -11.85 -26.29
C SER A 11 -5.86 -11.61 -24.89
N SER A 12 -5.00 -10.60 -24.73
CA SER A 12 -4.47 -10.19 -23.42
C SER A 12 -5.57 -9.95 -22.38
N ASN A 13 -6.71 -9.41 -22.80
CA ASN A 13 -7.90 -9.21 -21.95
C ASN A 13 -8.58 -10.53 -21.56
N SER A 14 -8.64 -11.49 -22.48
CA SER A 14 -9.17 -12.85 -22.25
C SER A 14 -8.27 -13.63 -21.28
N LEU A 15 -6.95 -13.52 -21.44
CA LEU A 15 -5.96 -14.09 -20.53
C LEU A 15 -6.07 -13.46 -19.13
N ARG A 16 -6.13 -12.12 -19.02
CA ARG A 16 -6.37 -11.42 -17.75
C ARG A 16 -7.65 -11.88 -17.08
N SER A 17 -8.74 -11.99 -17.85
CA SER A 17 -10.05 -12.44 -17.33
C SER A 17 -9.99 -13.87 -16.83
N ARG A 18 -9.26 -14.76 -17.52
CA ARG A 18 -9.07 -16.15 -17.10
C ARG A 18 -8.26 -16.24 -15.79
N ILE A 19 -7.17 -15.48 -15.69
CA ILE A 19 -6.37 -15.37 -14.44
C ILE A 19 -7.24 -14.84 -13.29
N LYS A 20 -8.01 -13.78 -13.54
CA LYS A 20 -8.94 -13.22 -12.53
C LYS A 20 -9.98 -14.26 -12.08
N ARG A 21 -10.53 -15.05 -12.99
CA ARG A 21 -11.53 -16.08 -12.68
C ARG A 21 -10.96 -17.20 -11.82
N VAL A 22 -9.77 -17.71 -12.16
CA VAL A 22 -9.08 -18.74 -11.36
C VAL A 22 -8.70 -18.18 -9.98
N ARG A 23 -8.19 -16.95 -9.90
CA ARG A 23 -7.94 -16.32 -8.60
C ARG A 23 -9.21 -16.16 -7.78
N ARG A 24 -10.36 -15.86 -8.41
CA ARG A 24 -11.63 -15.71 -7.71
C ARG A 24 -12.18 -17.03 -7.15
N SER A 25 -11.90 -18.17 -7.78
CA SER A 25 -12.36 -19.47 -7.26
C SER A 25 -11.59 -19.93 -6.03
N GLU A 26 -10.34 -19.48 -5.88
CA GLU A 26 -9.47 -19.80 -4.73
C GLU A 26 -9.55 -18.75 -3.59
N MET A 27 -10.33 -17.69 -3.77
CA MET A 27 -10.42 -16.57 -2.82
C MET A 27 -11.80 -16.55 -2.13
N PRO A 28 -11.87 -16.14 -0.86
CA PRO A 28 -13.14 -15.95 -0.18
C PRO A 28 -14.02 -14.94 -0.94
N PRO A 29 -15.36 -15.01 -0.78
CA PRO A 29 -16.26 -14.02 -1.34
C PRO A 29 -15.87 -12.62 -0.85
N GLN A 30 -16.10 -11.61 -1.70
CA GLN A 30 -15.81 -10.23 -1.34
C GLN A 30 -16.70 -9.85 -0.14
N PRO A 31 -16.10 -9.43 0.98
CA PRO A 31 -16.87 -9.08 2.17
C PRO A 31 -17.84 -7.92 1.82
N GLN A 32 -18.96 -7.87 2.51
CA GLN A 32 -19.96 -6.80 2.41
C GLN A 32 -19.90 -5.84 3.61
N THR A 33 -19.37 -6.28 4.75
CA THR A 33 -19.18 -5.46 5.95
C THR A 33 -17.74 -5.52 6.49
N LEU A 34 -17.39 -4.65 7.43
CA LEU A 34 -16.06 -4.61 8.05
C LEU A 34 -15.78 -5.83 8.94
N GLU A 35 -16.81 -6.35 9.58
CA GLU A 35 -16.77 -7.51 10.48
C GLU A 35 -16.54 -8.81 9.70
N GLU A 36 -16.97 -8.87 8.44
CA GLU A 36 -16.75 -10.02 7.55
C GLU A 36 -15.32 -10.11 7.02
N ILE A 37 -14.50 -9.06 7.21
CA ILE A 37 -13.12 -9.07 6.74
C ILE A 37 -12.29 -9.99 7.65
N ASN A 38 -12.12 -11.22 7.17
CA ASN A 38 -11.16 -12.19 7.66
C ASN A 38 -10.07 -12.36 6.59
N ILE A 39 -8.84 -11.94 6.91
CA ILE A 39 -7.68 -12.08 6.01
C ILE A 39 -7.13 -13.51 6.16
N PRO A 40 -7.25 -14.38 5.16
CA PRO A 40 -6.68 -15.73 5.23
C PRO A 40 -5.19 -15.71 5.54
N ASP A 41 -4.71 -16.66 6.34
CA ASP A 41 -3.31 -16.71 6.79
C ASP A 41 -2.32 -16.59 5.63
N PHE A 42 -2.56 -17.28 4.51
CA PHE A 42 -1.66 -17.25 3.35
C PHE A 42 -1.51 -15.86 2.70
N LEU A 43 -2.45 -14.93 2.92
CA LEU A 43 -2.36 -13.54 2.45
C LEU A 43 -1.66 -12.62 3.46
N GLN A 44 -1.47 -13.08 4.70
CA GLN A 44 -0.76 -12.33 5.74
C GLN A 44 0.76 -12.45 5.60
N PHE A 45 1.26 -13.32 4.72
CA PHE A 45 2.69 -13.54 4.48
C PHE A 45 3.06 -13.29 3.01
N THR A 46 4.30 -12.91 2.78
CA THR A 46 4.92 -12.92 1.45
C THR A 46 5.12 -14.35 0.96
N PHE A 47 5.40 -14.52 -0.34
CA PHE A 47 5.75 -15.83 -0.92
C PHE A 47 6.96 -16.51 -0.26
N ASN A 48 7.83 -15.72 0.39
CA ASN A 48 9.00 -16.21 1.10
C ASN A 48 8.73 -16.49 2.59
N GLY A 49 7.46 -16.47 3.04
CA GLY A 49 7.07 -16.77 4.41
C GLY A 49 7.31 -15.63 5.42
N VAL A 50 7.72 -14.44 4.96
CA VAL A 50 7.88 -13.26 5.83
C VAL A 50 6.50 -12.64 6.09
N ARG A 51 6.20 -12.30 7.35
CA ARG A 51 4.95 -11.61 7.72
C ARG A 51 4.84 -10.29 6.95
N PHE A 52 3.70 -10.09 6.30
CA PHE A 52 3.41 -8.96 5.44
C PHE A 52 2.29 -8.09 5.98
N LEU A 53 1.21 -8.68 6.52
CA LEU A 53 0.22 -7.93 7.30
C LEU A 53 0.78 -7.71 8.71
N VAL A 54 1.24 -6.49 8.97
CA VAL A 54 1.95 -6.14 10.22
C VAL A 54 1.01 -5.53 11.26
N ARG A 55 -0.05 -4.84 10.83
CA ARG A 55 -1.09 -4.29 11.70
C ARG A 55 -2.47 -4.51 11.09
N ASP A 56 -3.42 -4.77 11.96
CA ASP A 56 -4.85 -4.86 11.67
C ASP A 56 -5.60 -4.34 12.90
N PHE A 57 -6.13 -3.12 12.81
CA PHE A 57 -6.69 -2.43 13.97
C PHE A 57 -7.85 -1.53 13.59
N VAL A 58 -8.62 -1.12 14.60
CA VAL A 58 -9.85 -0.34 14.46
C VAL A 58 -9.73 0.97 15.24
N VAL A 59 -10.10 2.08 14.60
CA VAL A 59 -10.19 3.43 15.16
C VAL A 59 -11.64 3.90 15.04
N GLY A 60 -12.38 3.82 16.15
CA GLY A 60 -13.83 4.06 16.13
C GLY A 60 -14.56 3.00 15.30
N GLU A 61 -15.18 3.40 14.19
CA GLU A 61 -15.85 2.51 13.24
C GLU A 61 -14.99 2.19 12.00
N TYR A 62 -13.75 2.71 11.96
CA TYR A 62 -12.87 2.58 10.81
C TYR A 62 -11.79 1.54 11.05
N ARG A 63 -11.48 0.73 10.04
CA ARG A 63 -10.44 -0.30 10.10
C ARG A 63 -9.26 0.08 9.23
N ILE A 64 -8.06 -0.22 9.72
CA ILE A 64 -6.80 0.02 9.02
C ILE A 64 -6.03 -1.29 8.96
N LEU A 65 -5.64 -1.69 7.75
CA LEU A 65 -4.76 -2.83 7.52
C LEU A 65 -3.43 -2.30 6.98
N LEU A 66 -2.32 -2.55 7.68
CA LEU A 66 -0.99 -2.13 7.27
C LEU A 66 -0.18 -3.32 6.78
N PHE A 67 0.28 -3.22 5.54
CA PHE A 67 1.11 -4.24 4.91
C PHE A 67 2.49 -3.70 4.58
N THR A 68 3.52 -4.34 5.12
CA THR A 68 4.92 -4.05 4.84
C THR A 68 5.81 -5.18 5.38
N THR A 69 7.12 -5.04 5.28
CA THR A 69 8.08 -5.95 5.91
C THR A 69 9.17 -5.13 6.60
N GLN A 70 9.92 -5.73 7.52
CA GLN A 70 11.09 -5.09 8.11
C GLN A 70 12.08 -4.59 7.04
N ALA A 71 12.32 -5.38 5.98
CA ALA A 71 13.19 -4.99 4.88
C ALA A 71 12.65 -3.77 4.11
N ASN A 72 11.34 -3.70 3.90
CA ASN A 72 10.72 -2.53 3.26
C ASN A 72 10.87 -1.28 4.12
N ILE A 73 10.69 -1.39 5.44
CA ILE A 73 10.90 -0.28 6.38
C ILE A 73 12.38 0.15 6.41
N GLN A 74 13.31 -0.79 6.33
CA GLN A 74 14.73 -0.50 6.21
C GLN A 74 15.08 0.27 4.93
N HIS A 75 14.45 -0.07 3.80
CA HIS A 75 14.60 0.70 2.57
C HIS A 75 13.98 2.09 2.70
N LEU A 76 12.85 2.19 3.40
CA LEU A 76 12.13 3.44 3.62
C LEU A 76 12.93 4.42 4.50
N SER A 77 13.62 3.94 5.55
CA SER A 77 14.47 4.77 6.41
C SER A 77 15.69 5.35 5.70
N GLN A 78 16.20 4.65 4.68
CA GLN A 78 17.37 5.07 3.89
C GLN A 78 17.00 5.93 2.68
N ALA A 79 15.69 6.08 2.41
CA ALA A 79 15.23 6.76 1.21
C ALA A 79 15.41 8.28 1.31
N PRO A 80 15.87 8.94 0.23
CA PRO A 80 16.01 10.40 0.19
C PRO A 80 14.65 11.12 0.18
N PHE A 81 13.61 10.46 -0.31
CA PHE A 81 12.24 10.96 -0.33
C PHE A 81 11.25 9.80 -0.31
N TRP A 82 10.05 10.08 0.20
CA TRP A 82 8.90 9.17 0.11
C TRP A 82 7.89 9.75 -0.87
N MET A 83 7.26 8.88 -1.65
CA MET A 83 6.12 9.23 -2.50
C MET A 83 4.89 8.54 -1.93
N MET A 84 3.91 9.31 -1.50
CA MET A 84 2.66 8.80 -0.99
C MET A 84 1.55 9.02 -2.01
N ASP A 85 0.75 7.98 -2.25
CA ASP A 85 -0.36 8.02 -3.19
C ASP A 85 -1.50 7.17 -2.68
N GLY A 86 -2.71 7.72 -2.74
CA GLY A 86 -3.93 7.01 -2.38
C GLY A 86 -4.79 6.73 -3.62
N THR A 87 -5.02 5.46 -3.94
CA THR A 87 -5.75 5.07 -5.15
C THR A 87 -7.07 4.32 -4.87
N PHE A 88 -8.11 4.66 -5.64
CA PHE A 88 -9.46 4.07 -5.55
C PHE A 88 -9.65 2.84 -6.45
N LYS A 89 -8.84 2.69 -7.50
CA LYS A 89 -9.19 1.87 -8.68
C LYS A 89 -9.26 0.36 -8.42
N THR A 90 -8.90 -0.12 -7.23
CA THR A 90 -8.72 -1.56 -6.98
C THR A 90 -9.19 -2.03 -5.59
N VAL A 91 -10.08 -1.28 -4.94
CA VAL A 91 -10.41 -1.49 -3.54
C VAL A 91 -11.83 -2.06 -3.40
N PRO A 92 -12.08 -3.10 -2.56
CA PRO A 92 -13.42 -3.55 -2.24
C PRO A 92 -14.27 -2.40 -1.69
N VAL A 93 -15.58 -2.36 -1.97
CA VAL A 93 -16.51 -1.27 -1.59
C VAL A 93 -16.42 -0.86 -0.11
N ILE A 94 -16.03 -1.79 0.77
CA ILE A 94 -15.89 -1.55 2.21
C ILE A 94 -14.72 -0.64 2.56
N PHE A 95 -13.65 -0.65 1.77
CA PHE A 95 -12.48 0.19 1.98
C PHE A 95 -12.57 1.41 1.06
N MET A 96 -12.29 2.58 1.62
CA MET A 96 -12.36 3.85 0.89
C MET A 96 -11.19 3.98 -0.07
N GLN A 97 -9.99 3.50 0.29
CA GLN A 97 -8.77 3.74 -0.48
C GLN A 97 -7.69 2.71 -0.16
N LEU A 98 -6.84 2.43 -1.16
CA LEU A 98 -5.54 1.79 -0.98
C LEU A 98 -4.52 2.92 -0.95
N TYR A 99 -3.92 3.14 0.21
CA TYR A 99 -2.84 4.10 0.39
C TYR A 99 -1.49 3.40 0.26
N THR A 100 -0.54 3.99 -0.44
CA THR A 100 0.77 3.39 -0.69
C THR A 100 1.88 4.40 -0.45
N ILE A 101 2.99 3.92 0.12
CA ILE A 101 4.23 4.68 0.27
C ILE A 101 5.30 4.01 -0.57
N HIS A 102 5.86 4.78 -1.49
CA HIS A 102 6.92 4.36 -2.40
C HIS A 102 8.22 5.09 -2.09
N ALA A 103 9.32 4.43 -2.40
CA ALA A 103 10.65 5.02 -2.29
C ALA A 103 11.60 4.40 -3.33
N PRO A 104 12.69 5.11 -3.71
CA PRO A 104 13.71 4.54 -4.57
C PRO A 104 14.49 3.42 -3.86
N VAL A 105 14.62 2.28 -4.54
CA VAL A 105 15.41 1.12 -4.09
C VAL A 105 16.43 0.78 -5.17
N GLY A 106 17.68 0.46 -4.78
CA GLY A 106 18.72 -0.03 -5.69
C GLY A 106 19.86 0.94 -6.02
N GLY A 107 20.06 2.00 -5.23
CA GLY A 107 21.20 2.92 -5.36
C GLY A 107 21.26 3.61 -6.74
N ASP A 108 22.36 3.43 -7.47
CA ASP A 108 22.63 4.08 -8.76
C ASP A 108 21.64 3.69 -9.87
N ASN A 109 21.05 2.48 -9.80
CA ASN A 109 19.99 2.02 -10.71
C ASN A 109 18.62 2.02 -10.00
N SER A 110 18.36 3.07 -9.22
CA SER A 110 17.17 3.12 -8.39
C SER A 110 15.86 3.00 -9.19
N ARG A 111 14.93 2.23 -8.64
CA ARG A 111 13.54 2.19 -9.09
C ARG A 111 12.65 2.58 -7.92
N VAL A 112 11.63 3.40 -8.19
CA VAL A 112 10.60 3.70 -7.20
C VAL A 112 9.71 2.47 -7.06
N LEU A 113 9.68 1.90 -5.86
CA LEU A 113 8.88 0.72 -5.54
C LEU A 113 7.94 1.03 -4.37
N PRO A 114 6.72 0.47 -4.38
CA PRO A 114 5.84 0.50 -3.21
C PRO A 114 6.39 -0.39 -2.10
N LEU A 115 6.65 0.22 -0.94
CA LEU A 115 7.23 -0.44 0.24
C LEU A 115 6.20 -0.64 1.35
N VAL A 116 5.19 0.23 1.42
CA VAL A 116 4.09 0.16 2.38
C VAL A 116 2.78 0.24 1.62
N TYR A 117 1.83 -0.60 2.02
CA TYR A 117 0.46 -0.58 1.53
C TYR A 117 -0.48 -0.51 2.74
N SER A 118 -1.54 0.27 2.62
CA SER A 118 -2.56 0.37 3.65
C SER A 118 -3.95 0.37 3.04
N LEU A 119 -4.83 -0.45 3.59
CA LEU A 119 -6.26 -0.37 3.30
C LEU A 119 -6.93 0.42 4.42
N VAL A 120 -7.51 1.56 4.06
CA VAL A 120 -8.20 2.45 5.00
C VAL A 120 -9.66 2.60 4.62
N THR A 121 -10.53 2.65 5.63
CA THR A 121 -11.99 2.77 5.45
C THR A 121 -12.50 4.21 5.60
N SER A 122 -11.59 5.17 5.78
CA SER A 122 -11.86 6.61 5.81
C SER A 122 -10.61 7.40 5.42
N LYS A 123 -10.82 8.63 4.98
CA LYS A 123 -9.77 9.58 4.59
C LYS A 123 -9.68 10.76 5.54
N SER A 124 -10.16 10.61 6.77
CA SER A 124 -10.04 11.68 7.75
C SER A 124 -8.57 11.85 8.14
N VAL A 125 -8.22 13.06 8.60
CA VAL A 125 -6.88 13.35 9.15
C VAL A 125 -6.53 12.36 10.26
N GLU A 126 -7.50 12.03 11.12
CA GLU A 126 -7.32 11.09 12.23
C GLU A 126 -6.86 9.71 11.75
N ILE A 127 -7.47 9.18 10.69
CA ILE A 127 -7.16 7.85 10.16
C ILE A 127 -5.77 7.81 9.53
N TYR A 128 -5.39 8.86 8.80
CA TYR A 128 -4.02 8.97 8.30
C TYR A 128 -3.01 9.15 9.43
N ARG A 129 -3.35 9.89 10.48
CA ARG A 129 -2.49 10.06 11.65
C ARG A 129 -2.21 8.71 12.31
N CYS A 130 -3.27 7.96 12.65
CA CYS A 130 -3.13 6.65 13.25
C CYS A 130 -2.36 5.67 12.34
N LEU A 131 -2.59 5.73 11.03
CA LEU A 131 -1.82 4.93 10.06
C LEU A 131 -0.31 5.24 10.14
N PHE A 132 0.07 6.52 10.16
CA PHE A 132 1.47 6.92 10.21
C PHE A 132 2.13 6.66 11.56
N GLU A 133 1.39 6.84 12.66
CA GLU A 133 1.86 6.49 14.02
C GLU A 133 2.13 4.98 14.13
N GLU A 134 1.23 4.13 13.66
CA GLU A 134 1.42 2.67 13.65
C GLU A 134 2.57 2.21 12.75
N LEU A 135 2.83 2.94 11.66
CA LEU A 135 4.01 2.72 10.82
C LEU A 135 5.31 3.05 11.57
N LEU A 136 5.34 4.14 12.33
CA LEU A 136 6.48 4.51 13.18
C LEU A 136 6.67 3.49 14.30
N ASP A 137 5.60 3.09 14.98
CA ASP A 137 5.66 2.10 16.06
C ASP A 137 6.20 0.76 15.55
N PHE A 138 5.73 0.29 14.39
CA PHE A 138 6.28 -0.91 13.76
C PHE A 138 7.77 -0.76 13.41
N ALA A 139 8.22 0.42 12.98
CA ALA A 139 9.63 0.66 12.73
C ALA A 139 10.46 0.63 14.02
N ILE A 140 9.99 1.29 15.09
CA ILE A 140 10.62 1.32 16.41
C ILE A 140 10.73 -0.09 16.99
N GLU A 141 9.67 -0.90 16.91
CA GLU A 141 9.68 -2.31 17.30
C GLU A 141 10.78 -3.12 16.60
N ASN A 142 11.12 -2.75 15.37
CA ASN A 142 12.16 -3.36 14.57
C ASN A 142 13.52 -2.65 14.68
N SER A 143 13.66 -1.71 15.63
CA SER A 143 14.87 -0.91 15.86
C SER A 143 15.28 -0.06 14.64
N ILE A 144 14.30 0.42 13.88
CA ILE A 144 14.50 1.28 12.72
C ILE A 144 13.89 2.65 13.02
N ASP A 145 14.67 3.71 12.84
CA ASP A 145 14.18 5.08 12.93
C ASP A 145 13.70 5.56 11.56
N LEU A 146 12.48 6.08 11.49
CA LEU A 146 11.87 6.59 10.27
C LEU A 146 11.79 8.11 10.34
N GLN A 147 12.72 8.77 9.64
CA GLN A 147 12.75 10.23 9.53
C GLN A 147 12.78 10.65 8.06
N PRO A 148 11.62 10.72 7.38
CA PRO A 148 11.58 11.13 5.98
C PRO A 148 12.10 12.55 5.83
N SER A 149 13.13 12.74 5.00
CA SER A 149 13.64 14.09 4.69
C SER A 149 12.68 14.89 3.80
N VAL A 150 12.03 14.21 2.86
CA VAL A 150 11.08 14.80 1.90
C VAL A 150 9.91 13.85 1.71
N ILE A 151 8.69 14.38 1.81
CA ILE A 151 7.46 13.65 1.44
C ILE A 151 6.86 14.32 0.22
N LEU A 152 6.65 13.54 -0.84
CA LEU A 152 5.92 13.91 -2.04
C LEU A 152 4.56 13.22 -1.96
N THR A 153 3.47 13.97 -1.94
CA THR A 153 2.12 13.39 -1.88
C THR A 153 1.20 14.10 -2.84
N ASP A 154 0.09 13.44 -3.19
CA ASP A 154 -1.00 14.06 -3.94
C ASP A 154 -1.70 15.15 -3.09
N PHE A 155 -2.63 15.90 -3.70
CA PHE A 155 -3.34 17.00 -3.04
C PHE A 155 -4.35 16.56 -1.96
N GLU A 156 -4.27 15.32 -1.48
CA GLU A 156 -5.16 14.86 -0.44
C GLU A 156 -4.82 15.51 0.91
N GLN A 157 -5.51 16.61 1.21
CA GLN A 157 -5.28 17.47 2.38
C GLN A 157 -5.19 16.70 3.70
N ALA A 158 -6.01 15.67 3.88
CA ALA A 158 -6.02 14.90 5.12
C ALA A 158 -4.68 14.18 5.36
N SER A 159 -4.12 13.57 4.30
CA SER A 159 -2.83 12.89 4.36
C SER A 159 -1.67 13.87 4.56
N ILE A 160 -1.74 15.06 3.95
CA ILE A 160 -0.76 16.15 4.14
C ILE A 160 -0.75 16.62 5.59
N ILE A 161 -1.92 16.91 6.15
CA ILE A 161 -2.05 17.39 7.54
C ILE A 161 -1.55 16.30 8.51
N ALA A 162 -1.98 15.06 8.33
CA ALA A 162 -1.51 13.95 9.15
C ALA A 162 0.01 13.76 9.07
N SER A 163 0.59 13.83 7.87
CA SER A 163 2.04 13.74 7.69
C SER A 163 2.79 14.81 8.46
N ARG A 164 2.27 16.06 8.50
CA ARG A 164 2.85 17.17 9.29
C ARG A 164 2.76 16.97 10.79
N LEU A 165 1.73 16.28 11.26
CA LEU A 165 1.52 16.01 12.69
C LEU A 165 2.44 14.90 13.19
N VAL A 166 2.72 13.90 12.34
CA VAL A 166 3.44 12.68 12.73
C VAL A 166 4.92 12.74 12.39
N PHE A 167 5.29 13.21 11.20
CA PHE A 167 6.68 13.21 10.76
C PHE A 167 7.33 14.58 10.98
N LEU A 168 8.48 14.59 11.67
CA LEU A 168 9.39 15.73 11.75
C LEU A 168 10.17 15.91 10.43
N THR A 169 9.46 16.06 9.32
CA THR A 169 10.06 16.18 7.99
C THR A 169 10.44 17.63 7.65
N PHE A 170 11.53 17.82 6.90
CA PHE A 170 12.01 19.15 6.50
C PHE A 170 11.18 19.77 5.36
N ALA A 171 10.54 18.96 4.52
CA ALA A 171 9.74 19.45 3.40
C ALA A 171 8.64 18.46 2.98
N ILE A 172 7.42 18.97 2.87
CA ILE A 172 6.30 18.29 2.20
C ILE A 172 6.01 19.06 0.93
N LYS A 173 6.06 18.39 -0.22
CA LYS A 173 5.78 18.97 -1.52
C LYS A 173 4.59 18.27 -2.16
N ASP A 174 3.60 19.07 -2.55
CA ASP A 174 2.47 18.58 -3.32
C ASP A 174 2.93 18.36 -4.77
N VAL A 175 2.72 17.16 -5.31
CA VAL A 175 3.12 16.80 -6.68
C VAL A 175 1.95 16.14 -7.39
N SER A 176 1.62 16.62 -8.60
CA SER A 176 0.66 15.95 -9.48
C SER A 176 1.33 14.78 -10.18
N PHE A 177 0.94 13.55 -9.86
CA PHE A 177 1.31 12.35 -10.63
C PHE A 177 0.33 12.21 -11.81
N THR A 178 0.45 13.10 -12.80
CA THR A 178 -0.27 13.01 -14.09
C THR A 178 0.60 12.43 -15.19
#